data_AF-A0A521XZI8-F1
#
_entry.id   AF-A0A521XZI8-F1
#
_cell.length_a   1.000
_cell.length_b   1.000
_cell.length_c   1.000
_cell.angle_alpha   90.00
_cell.angle_beta   90.00
_cell.angle_gamma   90.00
#
_symmetry.space_group_name_H-M   'P 1'
#
loop_
_entity.id
_entity.type
_entity.pdbx_description
1 polymer ?
#
loop_
_entity_poly.entity_id
_entity_poly.type
_entity_poly.pdbx_seq_one_letter_code
_entity_poly.pdbx_strand_id
1 'polypeptide(L)'
;MRTFLVGAGLVLYLVSGVFPYLGSFLVAPPAGVAFLYAGWTLGLVPTLMLARRRSMMVLAAMPAAIAFWLIVLTIGERLYGWTA
;
A
#
# COMPACT_ATOMS: atom_id res chain seq x y z
N MET A 1 11.63 19.64 -11.82
CA MET A 1 10.79 19.33 -10.63
C MET A 1 9.76 18.23 -10.86
N ARG A 2 8.91 18.29 -11.90
CA ARG A 2 7.78 17.35 -12.09
C ARG A 2 8.17 15.86 -12.16
N THR A 3 9.29 15.52 -12.80
CA THR A 3 9.79 14.13 -12.89
C THR A 3 10.26 13.57 -11.53
N PHE A 4 10.90 14.42 -10.73
CA PHE A 4 11.37 14.07 -9.39
C PHE A 4 10.21 13.75 -8.44
N LEU A 5 9.15 14.58 -8.48
CA LEU A 5 7.94 14.35 -7.69
C LEU A 5 7.21 13.05 -8.05
N VAL A 6 7.20 12.69 -9.33
CA VAL A 6 6.59 11.44 -9.78
C VAL A 6 7.40 10.22 -9.32
N GLY A 7 8.73 10.30 -9.41
CA GLY A 7 9.62 9.26 -8.86
C GLY A 7 9.47 9.13 -7.35
N ALA A 8 9.41 10.24 -6.62
CA ALA A 8 9.19 10.26 -5.19
C ALA A 8 7.84 9.62 -4.81
N GLY A 9 6.75 9.92 -5.53
CA GLY A 9 5.44 9.29 -5.29
C GLY A 9 5.46 7.77 -5.46
N LEU A 10 6.17 7.26 -6.47
CA LEU A 10 6.33 5.82 -6.67
C LEU A 10 7.15 5.18 -5.54
N VAL A 11 8.25 5.81 -5.13
CA VAL A 11 9.07 5.34 -4.00
C VAL A 11 8.27 5.32 -2.71
N LEU A 12 7.50 6.37 -2.43
CA LEU A 12 6.65 6.46 -1.24
C LEU A 12 5.57 5.37 -1.22
N TYR A 13 5.00 5.03 -2.37
CA TYR A 13 4.09 3.88 -2.51
C TYR A 13 4.76 2.53 -2.21
N LEU A 14 6.00 2.37 -2.67
CA LEU A 14 6.75 1.15 -2.43
C LEU A 14 7.10 0.98 -0.94
N VAL A 15 7.56 2.05 -0.31
CA VAL A 15 7.90 2.06 1.11
C VAL A 15 6.66 1.80 1.97
N SER A 16 5.51 2.37 1.63
CA SER A 16 4.26 2.14 2.37
C SER A 16 3.70 0.72 2.22
N GLY A 17 4.16 -0.07 1.25
CA GLY A 17 3.86 -1.50 1.16
C GLY A 17 4.65 -2.37 2.14
N VAL A 18 5.86 -1.95 2.47
CA VAL A 18 6.82 -2.75 3.23
C VAL A 18 6.81 -2.38 4.72
N PHE A 19 6.64 -1.10 5.03
CA PHE A 19 6.77 -0.58 6.39
C PHE A 19 5.65 -1.03 7.36
N PRO A 20 4.36 -1.03 6.97
CA PRO A 20 3.28 -1.45 7.86
C PRO A 20 3.41 -2.90 8.29
N TYR A 21 3.85 -3.78 7.39
CA TYR A 21 3.98 -5.21 7.67
C TYR A 21 5.17 -5.53 8.58
N LEU A 22 6.34 -4.91 8.33
CA LEU A 22 7.52 -5.13 9.15
C LEU A 22 7.44 -4.48 10.55
N GLY A 23 6.65 -3.41 10.69
CA GLY A 23 6.49 -2.69 11.96
C GLY A 23 5.36 -3.18 12.87
N SER A 24 4.36 -3.89 12.34
CA SER A 24 3.14 -4.30 13.09
C SER A 24 3.26 -5.60 13.86
N PHE A 25 4.34 -6.38 13.68
CA PHE A 25 4.40 -7.76 14.21
C PHE A 25 3.15 -8.59 13.85
N LEU A 26 2.55 -8.31 12.68
CA LEU A 26 1.26 -8.85 12.28
C LEU A 26 1.24 -10.38 12.40
N VAL A 27 0.37 -10.89 13.27
CA VAL A 27 0.04 -12.31 13.34
C VAL A 27 -1.26 -12.52 12.57
N ALA A 28 -1.11 -12.84 11.29
CA ALA A 28 -2.20 -13.18 10.40
C ALA A 28 -1.95 -14.54 9.73
N PRO A 29 -3.00 -15.30 9.39
CA PRO A 29 -2.85 -16.51 8.60
C PRO A 29 -2.17 -16.20 7.25
N PRO A 30 -1.39 -17.13 6.68
CA PRO A 30 -0.68 -16.90 5.41
C PRO A 30 -1.57 -16.43 4.26
N ALA A 31 -2.84 -16.86 4.24
CA ALA A 31 -3.84 -16.40 3.27
C ALA A 31 -4.18 -14.91 3.41
N GLY A 32 -4.24 -14.39 4.64
CA GLY A 32 -4.47 -12.96 4.91
C GLY A 32 -3.30 -12.10 4.48
N VAL A 33 -2.08 -12.58 4.76
CA VAL A 33 -0.84 -11.96 4.28
C VAL A 33 -0.77 -11.93 2.75
N ALA A 34 -1.12 -13.04 2.10
CA ALA A 34 -1.17 -13.11 0.64
C ALA A 34 -2.20 -12.12 0.05
N PHE A 35 -3.37 -11.97 0.69
CA PHE A 35 -4.39 -11.02 0.26
C PHE A 35 -3.91 -9.55 0.38
N LEU A 36 -3.21 -9.23 1.47
CA LEU A 36 -2.60 -7.91 1.68
C LEU A 36 -1.59 -7.57 0.58
N TYR A 37 -0.65 -8.48 0.30
CA TYR A 37 0.32 -8.28 -0.77
C TYR A 37 -0.33 -8.25 -2.16
N ALA A 38 -1.38 -9.04 -2.40
CA ALA A 38 -2.12 -9.02 -3.65
C ALA A 38 -2.81 -7.67 -3.87
N GLY A 39 -3.53 -7.15 -2.87
CA GLY A 39 -4.21 -5.85 -2.96
C GLY A 39 -3.23 -4.69 -3.13
N TRP A 40 -2.10 -4.70 -2.42
CA TRP A 40 -1.02 -3.75 -2.63
C TRP A 40 -0.41 -3.87 -4.05
N THR A 41 -0.16 -5.08 -4.54
CA THR A 41 0.38 -5.28 -5.90
C THR A 41 -0.62 -4.83 -6.98
N LEU A 42 -1.92 -4.96 -6.74
CA LEU A 42 -2.95 -4.42 -7.64
C LEU A 42 -2.93 -2.89 -7.69
N GLY A 43 -2.67 -2.22 -6.56
CA GLY A 43 -2.55 -0.76 -6.50
C GLY A 43 -1.29 -0.19 -7.19
N LEU A 44 -0.29 -1.03 -7.47
CA LEU A 44 0.90 -0.68 -8.25
C LEU A 44 0.53 -0.32 -9.69
N VAL A 45 -0.46 -1.00 -10.29
CA VAL A 45 -0.90 -0.76 -11.67
C VAL A 45 -1.39 0.69 -11.90
N PRO A 46 -2.40 1.21 -11.17
CA PRO A 46 -2.83 2.59 -11.34
C PRO A 46 -1.74 3.58 -10.96
N THR A 47 -0.90 3.29 -9.97
CA THR A 47 0.23 4.15 -9.57
C THR A 47 1.25 4.29 -10.70
N LEU A 48 1.62 3.19 -11.35
CA LEU A 48 2.50 3.18 -12.52
C LEU A 48 1.87 3.89 -13.73
N MET A 49 0.56 3.71 -13.96
CA MET A 49 -0.16 4.43 -15.01
C MET A 49 -0.15 5.95 -14.78
N LEU A 50 -0.38 6.40 -13.54
CA LEU A 50 -0.31 7.81 -13.15
C LEU A 50 1.12 8.35 -13.28
N ALA A 51 2.12 7.56 -12.90
CA ALA A 51 3.53 7.92 -13.05
C ALA A 51 3.94 8.07 -14.53
N ARG A 52 3.52 7.14 -15.39
CA ARG A 52 3.73 7.20 -16.85
C ARG A 52 3.11 8.47 -17.46
N ARG A 53 1.91 8.85 -17.02
CA ARG A 53 1.24 10.09 -17.43
C ARG A 53 1.84 11.36 -16.82
N ARG A 54 2.87 11.22 -15.98
CA ARG A 54 3.46 12.31 -15.17
C ARG A 54 2.41 13.12 -14.43
N SER A 55 1.38 12.45 -13.92
CA SER A 55 0.31 13.05 -13.15
C SER A 55 0.78 13.30 -11.72
N MET A 56 0.47 14.47 -11.17
CA MET A 56 0.74 14.77 -9.75
C MET A 56 -0.11 13.92 -8.80
N MET A 57 -1.18 13.28 -9.31
CA MET A 57 -2.01 12.36 -8.53
C MET A 57 -1.23 11.14 -8.01
N VAL A 58 -0.06 10.83 -8.57
CA VAL A 58 0.81 9.76 -8.04
C VAL A 58 1.25 10.04 -6.59
N LEU A 59 1.26 11.31 -6.16
CA LEU A 59 1.53 11.66 -4.76
C LEU A 59 0.42 11.19 -3.81
N ALA A 60 -0.82 11.03 -4.31
CA ALA A 60 -1.93 10.48 -3.54
C ALA A 60 -1.86 8.95 -3.41
N ALA A 61 -0.95 8.28 -4.13
CA ALA A 61 -0.80 6.83 -4.07
C ALA A 61 -0.32 6.38 -2.68
N MET A 62 0.57 7.14 -2.04
CA MET A 62 1.04 6.84 -0.68
C MET A 62 -0.09 6.85 0.36
N PRO A 63 -0.88 7.94 0.52
CA PRO A 63 -1.99 7.93 1.47
C PRO A 63 -3.07 6.90 1.10
N ALA A 64 -3.30 6.64 -0.20
CA ALA A 64 -4.21 5.56 -0.62
C ALA A 64 -3.71 4.16 -0.19
N ALA A 65 -2.41 3.89 -0.31
CA ALA A 65 -1.82 2.64 0.17
C ALA A 65 -1.93 2.50 1.69
N ILE A 66 -1.66 3.57 2.44
CA ILE A 66 -1.80 3.56 3.91
C ILE A 66 -3.26 3.30 4.31
N ALA A 67 -4.21 3.99 3.67
CA ALA A 67 -5.63 3.77 3.92
C ALA A 67 -6.06 2.33 3.61
N PHE A 68 -5.58 1.76 2.50
CA PHE A 68 -5.81 0.35 2.16
C PHE A 68 -5.31 -0.58 3.27
N TRP A 69 -4.07 -0.40 3.74
CA TRP A 69 -3.50 -1.19 4.83
C TRP A 69 -4.34 -1.08 6.10
N LEU A 70 -4.69 0.13 6.53
CA LEU A 70 -5.51 0.36 7.72
C LEU A 70 -6.88 -0.31 7.61
N ILE A 71 -7.55 -0.20 6.46
CA ILE A 71 -8.85 -0.83 6.23
C ILE A 71 -8.74 -2.35 6.34
N VAL A 72 -7.78 -2.97 5.65
CA VAL A 72 -7.65 -4.43 5.65
C VAL A 72 -7.22 -4.94 7.02
N LEU A 73 -6.33 -4.26 7.74
CA LEU A 73 -5.95 -4.62 9.10
C LEU A 73 -7.15 -4.51 10.06
N THR A 74 -7.91 -3.42 9.99
CA THR A 74 -9.12 -3.23 10.84
C THR A 74 -10.16 -4.31 10.56
N ILE A 75 -10.38 -4.67 9.29
CA ILE A 75 -11.29 -5.74 8.90
C ILE A 75 -10.76 -7.10 9.36
N GLY A 76 -9.46 -7.33 9.19
CA GLY A 76 -8.74 -8.52 9.64
C GLY A 76 -8.89 -8.75 11.14
N GLU A 77 -8.68 -7.71 11.94
CA GLU A 77 -8.84 -7.74 13.39
C GLU A 77 -10.29 -8.05 13.78
N ARG A 78 -11.26 -7.33 13.21
CA ARG A 78 -12.67 -7.45 13.60
C ARG A 78 -13.35 -8.75 13.15
N LEU A 79 -13.00 -9.26 11.97
CA LEU A 79 -13.67 -10.41 11.37
C LEU A 79 -12.90 -11.72 11.55
N TYR A 80 -11.57 -11.65 11.60
CA TYR A 80 -10.69 -12.81 11.54
C TYR A 80 -9.71 -12.89 12.72
N GLY A 81 -9.78 -11.96 13.68
CA GLY A 81 -8.95 -11.96 14.89
C GLY A 81 -7.46 -11.74 14.61
N TRP A 82 -7.11 -11.05 13.53
CA TRP A 82 -5.70 -10.70 13.26
C TRP A 82 -5.19 -9.72 14.31
N THR A 83 -3.96 -9.92 14.78
CA THR A 83 -3.31 -8.98 15.72
C THR A 83 -2.17 -8.28 15.00
N ALA A 84 -2.22 -6.95 14.97
CA ALA A 84 -1.32 -6.04 14.26
C ALA A 84 -0.79 -4.95 15.20
#